data_AF-A0A925QGW7-F1
#
_entry.id   AF-A0A925QGW7-F1
#
_cell.length_a   1.000
_cell.length_b   1.000
_cell.length_c   1.000
_cell.angle_alpha   90.00
_cell.angle_beta   90.00
_cell.angle_gamma   90.00
#
_symmetry.space_group_name_H-M   'P 1'
#
loop_
_entity.id
_entity.type
_entity.pdbx_description
1 polymer ?
#
loop_
_entity_poly.entity_id
_entity_poly.type
_entity_poly.pdbx_seq_one_letter_code
_entity_poly.pdbx_strand_id
1 'polypeptide(L)'
;MDKTGLTVESLKLLQDWSKWLVTLETAICAALWPKLTGGGEPPASLYLGWMMFWASIVTAAILLISISVYVRRVDTSGESDFRKVRVLVGIEYAFFLGGLFCFAWRLAQVWLSS
;
A
#
# COMPACT_ATOMS: atom_id res chain seq x y z
N MET A 1 -4.40 -31.33 5.34
CA MET A 1 -4.21 -29.96 5.85
C MET A 1 -5.57 -29.32 5.96
N ASP A 2 -5.94 -28.84 7.16
CA ASP A 2 -7.22 -28.18 7.40
C ASP A 2 -7.28 -26.82 6.69
N LYS A 3 -8.42 -26.51 6.07
CA LYS A 3 -8.65 -25.25 5.33
C LYS A 3 -8.33 -24.01 6.19
N THR A 4 -8.65 -24.08 7.48
CA THR A 4 -8.40 -23.03 8.46
C THR A 4 -6.92 -22.71 8.64
N GLY A 5 -6.04 -23.72 8.57
CA GLY A 5 -4.59 -23.54 8.66
C GLY A 5 -4.02 -22.76 7.48
N LEU A 6 -4.47 -23.08 6.26
CA LEU A 6 -4.06 -22.38 5.03
C LEU A 6 -4.52 -20.91 5.04
N THR A 7 -5.73 -20.64 5.56
CA THR A 7 -6.24 -19.28 5.69
C THR A 7 -5.39 -18.45 6.65
N VAL A 8 -5.01 -18.99 7.80
CA VAL A 8 -4.16 -18.28 8.76
C VAL A 8 -2.77 -18.02 8.20
N GLU A 9 -2.19 -18.98 7.47
CA GLU A 9 -0.87 -18.82 6.85
C GLU A 9 -0.87 -17.74 5.77
N SER A 10 -1.88 -17.73 4.89
CA SER A 10 -2.03 -16.67 3.87
C SER A 10 -2.23 -15.28 4.47
N LEU A 11 -2.96 -15.16 5.57
CA LEU A 11 -3.13 -13.89 6.30
C LEU A 11 -1.82 -13.40 6.93
N LYS A 12 -0.97 -14.30 7.45
CA LYS A 12 0.36 -13.93 7.97
C LYS A 12 1.27 -13.42 6.87
N LEU A 13 1.32 -14.12 5.73
CA LEU A 13 2.09 -13.69 4.57
C LEU A 13 1.64 -12.32 4.07
N LEU A 14 0.32 -12.11 4.00
CA LEU A 14 -0.25 -10.83 3.60
C LEU A 14 0.12 -9.71 4.60
N GLN A 15 0.07 -10.01 5.90
CA GLN A 15 0.46 -9.07 6.94
C GLN A 15 1.95 -8.66 6.83
N ASP A 16 2.84 -9.63 6.59
CA ASP A 16 4.27 -9.34 6.45
C ASP A 16 4.56 -8.58 5.15
N TRP A 17 3.85 -8.92 4.08
CA TRP A 17 3.93 -8.18 2.81
C TRP A 17 3.51 -6.72 2.97
N SER A 18 2.34 -6.44 3.56
CA SER A 18 1.87 -5.07 3.78
C SER A 18 2.77 -4.28 4.73
N LYS A 19 3.37 -4.91 5.74
CA LYS A 19 4.37 -4.23 6.59
C LYS A 19 5.62 -3.82 5.80
N TRP A 20 6.11 -4.72 4.96
CA TRP A 20 7.26 -4.42 4.10
C TRP A 20 6.93 -3.29 3.12
N LEU A 21 5.76 -3.35 2.49
CA LEU A 21 5.27 -2.35 1.55
C LEU A 21 5.13 -0.96 2.21
N VAL A 22 4.51 -0.89 3.40
CA VAL A 22 4.41 0.35 4.19
C VAL A 22 5.80 0.92 4.52
N THR A 23 6.76 0.08 4.88
CA THR A 23 8.12 0.53 5.20
C THR A 23 8.80 1.15 3.97
N LEU A 24 8.61 0.53 2.81
CA LEU A 24 9.14 1.03 1.55
C LEU A 24 8.48 2.36 1.13
N GLU A 25 7.15 2.45 1.18
CA GLU A 25 6.40 3.65 0.83
C GLU A 25 6.70 4.82 1.77
N THR A 26 6.81 4.57 3.07
CA THR A 26 7.18 5.61 4.06
C THR A 26 8.58 6.15 3.80
N ALA A 27 9.54 5.28 3.45
CA ALA A 27 10.89 5.70 3.06
C ALA A 27 10.87 6.56 1.79
N ILE A 28 10.09 6.17 0.77
CA ILE A 28 9.91 6.96 -0.46
C ILE A 28 9.27 8.32 -0.14
N CYS A 29 8.20 8.35 0.65
CA CYS A 29 7.53 9.59 1.05
C CYS A 29 8.46 10.53 1.83
N ALA A 30 9.29 9.99 2.74
CA ALA A 30 10.28 10.76 3.48
C ALA A 30 11.38 11.31 2.56
N ALA A 31 11.85 10.52 1.59
CA ALA A 31 12.84 10.95 0.62
C ALA A 31 12.30 12.02 -0.35
N LEU A 32 11.01 11.97 -0.69
CA LEU A 32 10.35 12.94 -1.57
C LEU A 32 9.99 14.25 -0.84
N TRP A 33 9.88 14.22 0.49
CA TRP A 33 9.46 15.36 1.29
C TRP A 33 10.26 16.65 1.04
N PRO A 34 11.62 16.64 1.01
CA PRO A 34 12.40 17.84 0.74
C PRO A 34 12.19 18.39 -0.69
N LYS A 35 11.89 17.51 -1.64
CA LYS A 35 11.62 17.89 -3.04
C LYS A 35 10.23 18.53 -3.21
N LEU A 36 9.28 18.18 -2.34
CA LEU A 36 7.95 18.79 -2.31
C LEU A 36 7.92 20.14 -1.57
N THR A 37 8.81 20.33 -0.59
CA THR A 37 8.79 21.50 0.32
C THR A 37 9.90 22.52 0.06
N GLY A 38 10.88 22.19 -0.79
CA GLY A 38 12.14 22.93 -0.95
C GLY A 38 12.11 24.26 -1.71
N GLY A 39 10.94 24.89 -1.90
CA GLY A 39 10.82 26.21 -2.53
C GLY A 39 10.70 26.15 -4.06
N GLY A 40 9.46 26.07 -4.53
CA GLY A 40 9.08 25.96 -5.94
C GLY A 40 7.80 25.14 -6.05
N GLU A 41 6.93 25.41 -7.02
CA GLU A 41 5.72 24.61 -7.22
C GLU A 41 6.13 23.18 -7.61
N PRO A 42 5.87 22.16 -6.77
CA PRO A 42 6.30 20.81 -7.08
C PRO A 42 5.56 20.30 -8.32
N PRO A 43 6.20 19.49 -9.18
CA PRO A 43 5.52 18.90 -10.33
C PRO A 43 4.26 18.15 -9.87
N ALA A 44 3.11 18.43 -10.48
CA ALA A 44 1.83 17.85 -10.08
C ALA A 44 1.87 16.31 -10.04
N SER A 45 2.64 15.67 -10.93
CA SER A 45 2.84 14.21 -10.94
C SER A 45 3.59 13.69 -9.71
N LEU A 46 4.52 14.47 -9.15
CA LEU A 46 5.31 14.10 -7.97
C LEU A 46 4.46 14.24 -6.69
N TYR A 47 3.63 15.28 -6.61
CA TYR A 47 2.65 15.44 -5.53
C TYR A 47 1.56 14.35 -5.60
N LEU A 48 1.01 14.07 -6.79
CA LEU A 48 0.01 13.02 -6.98
C LEU A 48 0.56 11.63 -6.60
N GLY A 49 1.78 11.30 -7.02
CA GLY A 49 2.45 10.06 -6.64
C GLY A 49 2.66 9.96 -5.12
N TRP A 50 3.09 11.05 -4.48
CA TRP A 50 3.23 11.12 -3.01
C TRP A 50 1.90 10.90 -2.28
N MET A 51 0.81 11.52 -2.74
CA MET A 51 -0.53 11.31 -2.19
C MET A 51 -1.02 9.88 -2.37
N MET A 52 -0.69 9.22 -3.51
CA MET A 52 -1.04 7.82 -3.74
C MET A 52 -0.29 6.87 -2.81
N PHE A 53 1.00 7.12 -2.55
CA PHE A 53 1.75 6.34 -1.54
C PHE A 53 1.16 6.54 -0.14
N TRP A 54 0.74 7.75 0.23
CA TRP A 54 0.00 7.96 1.49
C TRP A 54 -1.31 7.19 1.58
N ALA A 55 -2.12 7.21 0.51
CA ALA A 55 -3.36 6.46 0.45
C ALA A 55 -3.13 4.95 0.56
N SER A 56 -2.05 4.45 -0.05
CA SER A 56 -1.60 3.06 0.07
C SER A 56 -1.21 2.69 1.51
N ILE A 57 -0.38 3.51 2.18
CA ILE A 57 0.00 3.32 3.59
C ILE A 57 -1.24 3.25 4.50
N VAL A 58 -2.20 4.17 4.31
CA VAL A 58 -3.44 4.20 5.10
C VAL A 58 -4.27 2.93 4.85
N THR A 59 -4.38 2.51 3.59
CA THR A 59 -5.11 1.29 3.22
C THR A 59 -4.45 0.04 3.83
N ALA A 60 -3.13 -0.05 3.76
CA ALA A 60 -2.35 -1.12 4.37
C ALA A 60 -2.53 -1.15 5.89
N ALA A 61 -2.56 0.00 6.57
CA ALA A 61 -2.83 0.08 8.00
C ALA A 61 -4.24 -0.46 8.35
N ILE A 62 -5.26 -0.07 7.59
CA ILE A 62 -6.63 -0.58 7.75
C ILE A 62 -6.68 -2.10 7.52
N LEU A 63 -5.96 -2.59 6.52
CA LEU A 63 -5.84 -4.02 6.22
C LEU A 63 -5.17 -4.78 7.37
N LEU A 64 -4.06 -4.29 7.92
CA LEU A 64 -3.38 -4.90 9.07
C LEU A 64 -4.26 -4.97 10.32
N ILE A 65 -5.03 -3.92 10.59
CA ILE A 65 -6.02 -3.90 11.68
C ILE A 65 -7.11 -4.95 11.41
N SER A 66 -7.63 -5.00 10.19
CA SER A 66 -8.66 -5.96 9.78
C SER A 66 -8.18 -7.41 9.96
N ILE A 67 -6.97 -7.73 9.48
CA ILE A 67 -6.35 -9.05 9.64
C ILE A 67 -6.18 -9.41 11.11
N SER A 68 -5.70 -8.46 11.94
CA SER A 68 -5.53 -8.68 13.38
C SER A 68 -6.84 -9.01 14.08
N VAL A 69 -7.94 -8.38 13.67
CA VAL A 69 -9.29 -8.68 14.17
C VAL A 69 -9.77 -10.05 13.68
N TYR A 70 -9.52 -10.39 12.41
CA TYR A 70 -9.93 -11.68 11.83
C TYR A 70 -9.21 -12.87 12.43
N VAL A 71 -7.90 -12.79 12.64
CA VAL A 71 -7.13 -13.85 13.30
C VAL A 71 -7.64 -14.10 14.72
N ARG A 72 -8.19 -13.08 15.40
CA ARG A 72 -8.85 -13.25 16.71
C ARG A 72 -10.28 -13.80 16.65
N ARG A 73 -10.95 -13.76 15.50
CA ARG A 73 -12.38 -14.13 15.33
C ARG A 73 -12.63 -15.30 14.38
N VAL A 74 -11.62 -16.15 14.17
CA VAL A 74 -11.61 -17.22 13.15
C VAL A 74 -12.83 -18.18 13.20
N ASP A 75 -13.55 -18.27 14.32
CA ASP A 75 -14.67 -19.21 14.47
C ASP A 75 -16.05 -18.75 13.99
N THR A 76 -16.29 -17.49 13.56
CA THR A 76 -17.69 -17.01 13.41
C THR A 76 -18.12 -16.28 12.12
N SER A 77 -17.24 -15.92 11.17
CA SER A 77 -17.69 -15.14 9.98
C SER A 77 -16.85 -15.29 8.70
N GLY A 78 -16.55 -16.52 8.28
CA GLY A 78 -15.49 -16.81 7.29
C GLY A 78 -15.60 -16.23 5.87
N GLU A 79 -16.80 -15.94 5.33
CA GLU A 79 -16.93 -15.56 3.89
C GLU A 79 -17.06 -14.05 3.62
N SER A 80 -17.91 -13.33 4.37
CA SER A 80 -18.10 -11.87 4.23
C SER A 80 -16.77 -11.12 4.40
N ASP A 81 -15.99 -11.60 5.35
CA ASP A 81 -14.83 -10.91 5.88
C ASP A 81 -13.60 -11.12 4.99
N PHE A 82 -13.49 -12.30 4.37
CA PHE A 82 -12.46 -12.58 3.38
C PHE A 82 -12.62 -11.74 2.12
N ARG A 83 -13.87 -11.46 1.71
CA ARG A 83 -14.16 -10.58 0.58
C ARG A 83 -13.68 -9.15 0.85
N LYS A 84 -13.89 -8.63 2.08
CA LYS A 84 -13.42 -7.29 2.47
C LYS A 84 -11.90 -7.20 2.44
N VAL A 85 -11.19 -8.20 2.97
CA VAL A 85 -9.72 -8.26 2.90
C VAL A 85 -9.25 -8.22 1.45
N ARG A 86 -9.82 -9.06 0.58
CA ARG A 86 -9.43 -9.09 -0.84
C ARG A 86 -9.66 -7.75 -1.55
N VAL A 87 -10.75 -7.05 -1.24
CA VAL A 87 -11.01 -5.70 -1.79
C VAL A 87 -9.97 -4.71 -1.28
N LEU A 88 -9.65 -4.71 0.02
CA LEU A 88 -8.63 -3.83 0.59
C LEU A 88 -7.24 -4.08 -0.03
N VAL A 89 -6.84 -5.34 -0.22
CA VAL A 89 -5.59 -5.70 -0.92
C VAL A 89 -5.59 -5.13 -2.34
N GLY A 90 -6.71 -5.26 -3.06
CA GLY A 90 -6.83 -4.71 -4.41
C GLY A 90 -6.68 -3.20 -4.46
N ILE A 91 -7.25 -2.49 -3.48
CA ILE A 91 -7.14 -1.03 -3.35
C ILE A 91 -5.71 -0.61 -3.00
N GLU A 92 -5.05 -1.28 -2.04
CA GLU A 92 -3.64 -1.06 -1.67
C GLU A 92 -2.74 -1.20 -2.90
N TYR A 93 -2.88 -2.30 -3.65
CA TYR A 93 -2.13 -2.52 -4.88
C TYR A 93 -2.39 -1.45 -5.95
N ALA A 94 -3.64 -1.01 -6.11
CA ALA A 94 -3.99 0.02 -7.07
C ALA A 94 -3.32 1.37 -6.73
N PHE A 95 -3.31 1.76 -5.45
CA PHE A 95 -2.63 2.97 -5.00
C PHE A 95 -1.11 2.86 -5.14
N PHE A 96 -0.51 1.74 -4.74
CA PHE A 96 0.91 1.50 -4.91
C PHE A 96 1.36 1.59 -6.38
N LEU A 97 0.64 0.90 -7.28
CA LEU A 97 0.93 0.94 -8.72
C LEU A 97 0.70 2.33 -9.32
N GLY A 98 -0.33 3.04 -8.88
CA GLY A 98 -0.57 4.43 -9.30
C GLY A 98 0.57 5.37 -8.87
N GLY A 99 1.04 5.24 -7.63
CA GLY A 99 2.20 5.97 -7.11
C GLY A 99 3.49 5.65 -7.90
N LEU A 100 3.76 4.37 -8.14
CA LEU A 100 4.88 3.91 -8.97
C LEU A 100 4.81 4.45 -10.40
N PHE A 101 3.63 4.42 -11.03
CA PHE A 101 3.44 4.93 -12.38
C PHE A 101 3.74 6.44 -12.44
N CYS A 102 3.22 7.22 -11.49
CA CYS A 102 3.50 8.66 -11.41
C CYS A 102 5.00 8.94 -11.24
N PHE A 103 5.68 8.14 -10.41
CA PHE A 103 7.11 8.27 -10.17
C PHE A 103 7.95 7.87 -11.39
N ALA A 104 7.63 6.74 -12.02
CA ALA A 104 8.29 6.26 -13.23
C ALA A 104 8.08 7.22 -14.41
N TRP A 105 6.87 7.76 -14.58
CA TRP A 105 6.57 8.78 -15.57
C TRP A 105 7.43 10.03 -15.35
N ARG A 106 7.57 10.47 -14.09
CA ARG A 106 8.44 11.61 -13.77
C ARG A 106 9.91 11.34 -14.08
N LEU A 107 10.41 10.15 -13.75
CA LEU A 107 11.78 9.74 -14.10
C LEU A 107 11.99 9.74 -15.61
N ALA A 108 11.04 9.21 -16.38
CA ALA A 108 11.08 9.22 -17.84
C ALA A 108 11.10 10.64 -18.41
N GLN A 109 10.27 11.54 -17.87
CA GLN A 109 10.28 12.96 -18.28
C GLN A 109 11.63 13.62 -18.03
N VAL A 110 12.23 13.42 -16.85
CA VAL A 110 13.55 13.99 -16.53
C VAL A 110 14.63 13.44 -17.46
N TRP A 111 14.62 12.12 -17.71
CA TRP A 111 15.63 11.44 -18.53
C TRP A 111 15.53 11.79 -20.01
N LEU A 112 14.32 11.95 -20.55
CA LEU A 112 14.09 12.38 -21.94
C LEU A 112 14.30 13.89 -22.15
N SER A 113 14.30 14.68 -21.08
CA SER A 113 14.58 16.12 -21.13
C SER A 113 16.05 16.48 -20.94
N SER A 114 16.91 15.49 -20.70
CA SER A 114 18.36 15.63 -20.49
C SER A 114 19.14 15.18 -21.71
#